data_AF-A0A6A4UYR5-F1
#
_entry.id   AF-A0A6A4UYR5-F1
#
_cell.length_a   1.000
_cell.length_b   1.000
_cell.length_c   1.000
_cell.angle_alpha   90.00
_cell.angle_beta   90.00
_cell.angle_gamma   90.00
#
_symmetry.space_group_name_H-M   'P 1'
#
loop_
_entity.id
_entity.type
_entity.pdbx_description
1 polymer ?
#
loop_
_entity_poly.entity_id
_entity_poly.type
_entity_poly.pdbx_seq_one_letter_code
_entity_poly.pdbx_strand_id
1 'polypeptide(L)' 'MRILAGVYIEHKTIKLNTPFNHHYHETILRGTRVKVNFHNQACIAMVVEGQLFTQILEKPIKQNHLEDILKS' A
#
# COMPACT_ATOMS: atom_id res chain seq x y z
N MET A 1 14.16 0.94 -8.47
CA MET A 1 13.26 1.80 -7.66
C MET A 1 12.07 0.95 -7.24
N ARG A 2 11.69 0.89 -5.96
CA ARG A 2 10.48 0.15 -5.52
C ARG A 2 9.36 1.15 -5.27
N ILE A 3 8.14 0.81 -5.67
CA ILE A 3 6.93 1.62 -5.47
C ILE A 3 5.94 0.81 -4.65
N LEU A 4 5.37 1.44 -3.63
CA LEU A 4 4.25 0.91 -2.88
C LEU A 4 2.98 1.52 -3.47
N ALA A 5 2.11 0.70 -4.05
CA ALA A 5 0.87 1.19 -4.62
C ALA A 5 -0.33 0.63 -3.86
N GLY A 6 -1.26 1.50 -3.52
CA GLY A 6 -2.58 1.11 -3.02
C GLY A 6 -3.43 0.61 -4.18
N VAL A 7 -3.97 -0.59 -4.03
CA VAL A 7 -4.80 -1.24 -5.06
C VAL A 7 -6.12 -1.75 -4.47
N TYR A 8 -7.19 -1.72 -5.27
CA TYR A 8 -8.45 -2.39 -4.95
C TYR A 8 -8.64 -3.61 -5.85
N ILE A 9 -9.19 -4.68 -5.29
CA ILE A 9 -9.53 -5.86 -6.09
C ILE A 9 -10.77 -5.56 -6.93
N GLU A 10 -10.64 -5.76 -8.24
CA GLU A 10 -11.77 -5.74 -9.16
C GLU A 10 -12.30 -7.17 -9.29
N HIS A 11 -13.05 -7.64 -8.30
CA HIS A 11 -13.69 -8.96 -8.34
C HIS A 11 -15.21 -8.82 -8.35
N LYS A 12 -15.90 -9.59 -9.19
CA LYS A 12 -17.37 -9.54 -9.33
C LYS A 12 -18.11 -9.84 -8.03
N THR A 13 -17.52 -10.64 -7.14
CA THR A 13 -18.13 -11.06 -5.87
C THR A 13 -17.49 -10.45 -4.62
N ILE A 14 -16.31 -9.84 -4.73
CA ILE A 14 -15.59 -9.27 -3.58
C ILE A 14 -15.42 -7.78 -3.83
N LYS A 15 -16.34 -6.98 -3.26
CA LYS A 15 -16.17 -5.53 -3.15
C LYS A 15 -15.41 -5.23 -1.87
N LEU A 16 -14.10 -5.39 -1.92
CA LEU A 16 -13.24 -4.83 -0.87
C LEU A 16 -13.17 -3.33 -1.11
N ASN A 17 -13.90 -2.57 -0.30
CA ASN A 17 -13.86 -1.10 -0.29
C ASN A 17 -12.64 -0.57 0.48
N THR A 18 -11.70 -1.43 0.83
CA THR A 18 -10.44 -1.05 1.48
C THR A 18 -9.27 -1.36 0.54
N PRO A 19 -8.43 -0.36 0.21
CA PRO A 19 -7.27 -0.59 -0.63
C PRO A 19 -6.22 -1.33 0.19
N PHE A 20 -5.42 -2.15 -0.45
CA PHE A 20 -4.25 -2.76 0.17
C PHE A 20 -2.99 -2.41 -0.60
N ASN A 21 -1.87 -2.43 0.10
CA ASN A 21 -0.59 -2.06 -0.46
C ASN A 21 0.03 -3.23 -1.20
N HIS A 22 0.52 -2.97 -2.41
CA HIS A 22 1.25 -3.94 -3.22
C HIS A 22 2.56 -3.32 -3.73
N HIS A 23 3.63 -4.12 -3.74
CA HIS A 23 4.95 -3.68 -4.16
C HIS A 23 5.15 -3.87 -5.66
N TYR A 24 5.74 -2.88 -6.31
CA TYR A 24 6.08 -2.92 -7.73
C TYR A 24 7.53 -2.47 -7.95
N HIS A 25 8.17 -3.05 -8.98
CA HIS A 25 9.54 -2.73 -9.39
C HIS A 25 9.63 -1.58 -10.40
N GLU A 26 8.46 -1.11 -10.87
CA GLU A 26 8.31 -0.07 -11.87
C GLU A 26 7.21 0.91 -11.45
N THR A 27 7.20 2.08 -12.10
CA THR A 27 6.16 3.08 -11.87
C THR A 27 4.87 2.66 -12.54
N ILE A 28 3.83 2.50 -11.73
CA ILE A 28 2.50 2.16 -12.20
C ILE A 28 1.58 3.37 -12.01
N LEU A 29 0.89 3.72 -13.08
CA LEU A 29 -0.03 4.86 -13.09
C LEU A 29 -1.35 4.49 -12.41
N ARG A 30 -1.97 5.49 -11.78
CA ARG A 30 -3.34 5.38 -11.24
C ARG A 30 -4.32 4.98 -12.36
N GLY A 31 -5.25 4.10 -12.04
CA GLY A 31 -6.24 3.53 -12.97
C GLY A 31 -5.74 2.31 -13.74
N THR A 32 -4.46 1.96 -13.64
CA THR A 32 -3.92 0.77 -14.31
C THR A 32 -4.50 -0.50 -13.69
N ARG A 33 -4.90 -1.45 -14.54
CA ARG A 33 -5.30 -2.81 -14.12
C ARG A 33 -4.06 -3.68 -14.03
N VAL A 34 -3.85 -4.31 -12.89
CA VAL A 34 -2.66 -5.09 -12.55
C VAL A 34 -3.06 -6.45 -12.02
N LYS A 35 -2.22 -7.46 -12.26
CA LYS A 35 -2.38 -8.79 -11.69
C LYS A 35 -1.69 -8.84 -10.32
N VAL A 36 -2.43 -9.23 -9.29
CA VAL A 36 -1.94 -9.32 -7.92
C VAL A 36 -2.27 -10.70 -7.33
N ASN A 37 -1.48 -11.13 -6.35
CA ASN A 37 -1.81 -12.30 -5.55
C ASN A 37 -2.57 -11.85 -4.30
N PHE A 38 -3.80 -12.32 -4.14
CA PHE A 38 -4.62 -12.05 -2.96
C PHE A 38 -5.14 -13.37 -2.41
N HIS A 39 -4.81 -13.68 -1.15
CA HIS A 39 -5.14 -14.97 -0.51
C HIS A 39 -4.81 -16.20 -1.37
N ASN A 40 -3.60 -16.25 -1.95
CA ASN A 40 -3.13 -17.33 -2.82
C ASN A 40 -3.94 -17.51 -4.12
N GLN A 41 -4.70 -16.49 -4.52
CA GLN A 41 -5.41 -16.45 -5.79
C GLN A 41 -4.91 -15.29 -6.64
N ALA A 42 -4.77 -15.55 -7.93
CA ALA A 42 -4.45 -14.51 -8.90
C ALA A 42 -5.71 -13.68 -9.18
N CYS A 43 -5.65 -12.39 -8.87
CA CYS A 43 -6.76 -11.45 -9.08
C CYS A 43 -6.33 -10.28 -9.95
N ILE A 44 -7.32 -9.62 -10.57
CA ILE A 44 -7.12 -8.31 -11.19
C ILE A 44 -7.46 -7.24 -10.17
N ALA A 45 -6.56 -6.28 -10.01
CA ALA A 45 -6.74 -5.12 -9.15
C ALA A 45 -6.53 -3.84 -9.94
N MET A 46 -7.14 -2.76 -9.47
CA MET A 46 -6.96 -1.43 -10.04
C MET A 46 -6.10 -0.60 -9.09
N VAL A 47 -5.08 0.06 -9.64
CA VAL A 47 -4.22 0.99 -8.89
C VAL A 47 -4.98 2.27 -8.61
N VAL A 48 -5.06 2.68 -7.34
CA VAL A 48 -5.72 3.93 -6.94
C VAL A 48 -4.76 4.99 -6.43
N GLU A 49 -3.62 4.58 -5.89
CA GLU A 49 -2.55 5.47 -5.45
C GLU A 49 -1.20 4.78 -5.56
N GLY A 50 -0.14 5.55 -5.79
CA GLY A 50 1.24 5.06 -5.84
C GLY A 50 2.13 5.98 -5.00
N GLN A 51 2.92 5.41 -4.10
CA GLN A 51 3.92 6.11 -3.30
C GLN A 51 5.30 5.49 -3.58
N LEU A 52 6.31 6.34 -3.74
CA LEU A 52 7.70 5.91 -3.80
C LEU A 52 8.06 5.22 -2.47
N PHE A 53 8.50 3.96 -2.52
CA PHE A 53 8.80 3.18 -1.32
C PHE A 53 9.92 3.82 -0.47
N THR A 54 10.78 4.64 -1.09
CA THR A 54 11.84 5.38 -0.39
C THR A 54 11.30 6.44 0.58
N GLN A 55 10.06 6.92 0.42
CA GLN A 55 9.48 7.96 1.28
C GLN A 55 8.87 7.41 2.59
N ILE A 56 8.73 6.10 2.74
CA ILE A 56 8.16 5.51 3.97
C ILE A 56 9.24 5.29 5.05
N LEU A 57 10.51 5.13 4.65
CA LEU A 57 11.65 5.10 5.57
C LEU A 57 12.09 6.51 6.03
N GLU A 58 11.64 7.57 5.36
CA GLU A 58 12.00 8.96 5.66
C GLU A 58 10.93 9.74 6.43
N LYS A 59 9.80 9.12 6.80
CA LYS A 59 8.95 9.71 7.84
C LYS A 59 9.58 9.32 9.18
N PRO A 60 10.21 10.25 9.92
CA PRO A 60 10.57 9.95 11.29
C PRO A 60 9.28 9.53 11.98
N ILE A 61 9.30 8.31 12.53
CA ILE A 61 8.39 7.91 13.58
C ILE A 61 8.49 9.06 14.59
N LYS A 62 7.47 9.93 14.66
CA LYS A 62 7.41 10.96 15.70
C LYS A 62 7.36 10.19 17.01
N GLN A 63 8.53 10.08 17.62
CA GLN A 63 8.81 9.43 18.87
C GLN A 63 8.28 10.32 20.00
N ASN A 64 7.00 10.69 19.93
CA ASN A 64 6.30 11.44 20.96
C ASN A 64 5.34 10.50 21.66
N HIS A 65 5.88 9.49 22.36
CA HIS A 65 5.14 8.79 23.41
C HIS A 65 6.05 8.14 24.47
N LEU A 66 7.31 8.56 24.59
CA LEU A 66 8.25 8.03 25.58
C LEU A 66 8.63 9.03 26.68
N GLU A 67 8.37 10.32 26.52
CA GLU A 67 8.69 11.32 27.57
C GLU A 67 7.65 11.39 28.69
N ASP A 68 6.42 10.87 28.50
CA ASP A 68 5.39 10.83 29.55
C ASP A 68 5.55 9.63 30.50
N ILE A 69 6.36 8.62 30.15
CA ILE A 69 6.55 7.41 30.97
C ILE A 69 7.76 7.55 31.92
N LEU A 70 8.74 8.40 31.60
CA LEU A 70 9.95 8.60 32.41
C LEU A 70 9.85 9.72 33.45
N LYS A 71 8.68 10.37 33.58
CA LYS A 71 8.41 11.42 34.59
C LYS A 71 7.27 11.07 35.56
N SER A 72 6.83 9.82 35.63
CA SER A 72 5.96 9.32 36.72
C SER A 72 6.78 8.56 37.76
#